data_AF-A0AAD3B279-F1
#
_entry.id   AF-A0AAD3B279-F1
#
_cell.length_a   1.000
_cell.length_b   1.000
_cell.length_c   1.000
_cell.angle_alpha   90.00
_cell.angle_beta   90.00
_cell.angle_gamma   90.00
#
_symmetry.space_group_name_H-M   'P 1'
#
loop_
_entity.id
_entity.type
_entity.pdbx_description
1 polymer ?
#
loop_
_entity_poly.entity_id
_entity_poly.type
_entity_poly.pdbx_seq_one_letter_code
_entity_poly.pdbx_strand_id
1 'polypeptide(L)'
;MREVRSYQFVPLWWEIMTISQTKTNPWQKRSRKDVKKLSDNEINEKYEQGERRILLEMNREKLPSFAESLNKPNYVKKRPFYQRRDRWDAQKQSRLIESFLMNIPVPPLILYKTSYNSYEVMDGQQRITAIENFYNNKLKLTGLEIWPELEGRTYESLPAKIKDGINRRAISTIVVITESLSDTEEALSLKQLVFERLNTRGVPLSRQEIRNCLYSGKFNELLLKLSENTIFAKAWDIPINDKEELKKNRFYKKMEDVELILRFFALRDIDQYTGNLSNYLDNYMMKKSLNFSDENIQEFEQVFNQTIELVSNIYQEQLFKPFDGKTKTYKSKAYKVYYDAVMISFSNHLSDYQELITRKSAIIDETISLFTQDSQGITHQDKKLKKGLFTGEGDTKDDFKARIQIFDSLIQRVLKQSI
;
A
#
# COMPACT_ATOMS: atom_id res chain seq x y z
N MET A 1 43.79 36.06 -5.99
CA MET A 1 42.66 36.08 -5.03
C MET A 1 41.53 35.30 -5.65
N ARG A 2 40.98 34.35 -4.88
CA ARG A 2 40.10 33.27 -5.36
C ARG A 2 38.71 33.80 -5.71
N GLU A 3 38.25 33.51 -6.92
CA GLU A 3 36.84 33.65 -7.31
C GLU A 3 36.01 32.52 -6.69
N VAL A 4 34.90 32.91 -6.08
CA VAL A 4 33.87 32.04 -5.51
C VAL A 4 33.02 31.51 -6.65
N ARG A 5 33.06 30.20 -6.91
CA ARG A 5 32.10 29.53 -7.81
C ARG A 5 30.84 29.19 -7.03
N SER A 6 29.74 29.83 -7.39
CA SER A 6 28.39 29.47 -6.99
C SER A 6 28.02 28.12 -7.62
N TYR A 7 27.80 27.10 -6.79
CA TYR A 7 27.19 25.85 -7.22
C TYR A 7 25.68 26.07 -7.33
N GLN A 8 25.18 26.36 -8.54
CA GLN A 8 23.78 26.16 -8.86
C GLN A 8 23.52 24.65 -8.94
N PHE A 9 22.82 24.11 -7.94
CA PHE A 9 22.22 22.79 -8.01
C PHE A 9 21.10 22.84 -9.07
N VAL A 10 21.39 22.36 -10.28
CA VAL A 10 20.37 22.01 -11.26
C VAL A 10 19.86 20.62 -10.88
N PRO A 11 18.56 20.43 -10.59
CA PRO A 11 18.04 19.11 -10.27
C PRO A 11 18.10 18.22 -11.53
N LEU A 12 18.87 17.13 -11.48
CA LEU A 12 18.92 16.06 -12.51
C LEU A 12 17.54 15.42 -12.82
N TRP A 13 16.49 15.82 -12.09
CA TRP A 13 15.12 15.33 -12.16
C TRP A 13 14.36 15.70 -13.44
N TRP A 14 14.84 16.68 -14.22
CA TRP A 14 14.15 17.15 -15.42
C TRP A 14 14.36 16.26 -16.65
N GLU A 15 15.53 15.63 -16.81
CA GLU A 15 15.89 14.90 -18.04
C GLU A 15 15.23 13.51 -18.17
N ILE A 16 14.76 12.92 -17.07
CA ILE A 16 14.13 11.58 -17.08
C ILE A 16 12.62 11.64 -17.46
N MET A 17 12.01 12.83 -17.51
CA MET A 17 10.56 12.98 -17.71
C MET A 17 10.10 13.11 -19.17
N THR A 18 11.01 13.12 -20.15
CA THR A 18 10.64 13.37 -21.55
C THR A 18 10.43 12.08 -22.34
N ILE A 19 9.44 11.26 -21.96
CA ILE A 19 8.92 10.19 -22.82
C ILE A 19 7.39 10.23 -22.87
N SER A 20 6.89 10.65 -24.05
CA SER A 20 5.54 10.51 -24.63
C SER A 20 4.33 11.01 -23.82
N GLN A 21 3.94 12.26 -24.10
CA GLN A 21 2.62 12.82 -23.77
C GLN A 21 1.47 12.31 -24.66
N THR A 22 1.60 11.15 -25.32
CA THR A 22 0.57 10.65 -26.26
C THR A 22 0.21 9.19 -26.00
N LYS A 23 -0.14 8.84 -24.77
CA LYS A 23 -1.01 7.69 -24.50
C LYS A 23 -2.01 8.04 -23.40
N THR A 24 -3.29 8.06 -23.77
CA THR A 24 -4.39 8.18 -22.83
C THR A 24 -4.21 7.17 -21.70
N ASN A 25 -4.23 7.62 -20.45
CA ASN A 25 -4.12 6.77 -19.27
C ASN A 25 -5.14 5.61 -19.38
N PRO A 26 -4.71 4.34 -19.52
CA PRO A 26 -5.60 3.18 -19.69
C PRO A 26 -6.59 2.97 -18.52
N TRP A 27 -6.41 3.73 -17.45
CA TRP A 27 -6.98 3.52 -16.12
C TRP A 27 -7.78 4.70 -15.58
N GLN A 28 -7.84 5.80 -16.33
CA GLN A 28 -8.94 6.72 -16.14
C GLN A 28 -10.21 5.94 -16.50
N LYS A 29 -11.10 5.67 -15.53
CA LYS A 29 -12.45 5.21 -15.84
C LYS A 29 -12.97 6.15 -16.91
N ARG A 30 -13.09 5.69 -18.15
CA ARG A 30 -13.62 6.50 -19.25
C ARG A 30 -14.90 7.12 -18.70
N SER A 31 -14.95 8.45 -18.68
CA SER A 31 -16.19 9.13 -18.33
C SER A 31 -17.24 8.55 -19.28
N ARG A 32 -18.42 8.16 -18.76
CA ARG A 32 -19.50 7.63 -19.61
C ARG A 32 -19.85 8.58 -20.76
N LYS A 33 -19.43 9.86 -20.69
CA LYS A 33 -19.69 10.91 -21.68
C LYS A 33 -18.79 10.81 -22.92
N ASP A 34 -17.70 10.04 -22.91
CA ASP A 34 -16.71 9.97 -24.02
C ASP A 34 -16.69 8.59 -24.74
N VAL A 35 -17.71 7.76 -24.55
CA VAL A 35 -17.79 6.47 -25.25
C VAL A 35 -18.29 6.71 -26.66
N LYS A 36 -17.39 6.66 -27.65
CA LYS A 36 -17.76 6.57 -29.07
C LYS A 36 -18.75 5.42 -29.22
N LYS A 37 -19.97 5.72 -29.68
CA LYS A 37 -20.97 4.68 -30.00
C LYS A 37 -20.45 3.89 -31.19
N LEU A 38 -20.01 2.67 -30.92
CA LEU A 38 -19.66 1.70 -31.95
C LEU A 38 -20.94 1.13 -32.56
N SER A 39 -20.92 0.86 -33.86
CA SER A 39 -21.94 0.06 -34.53
C SER A 39 -21.86 -1.41 -34.09
N ASP A 40 -22.93 -2.16 -34.32
CA ASP A 40 -22.99 -3.60 -33.99
C ASP A 40 -21.87 -4.38 -34.71
N ASN A 41 -21.52 -3.99 -35.94
CA ASN A 41 -20.41 -4.62 -36.68
C ASN A 41 -19.06 -4.33 -36.03
N GLU A 42 -18.77 -3.08 -35.65
CA GLU A 42 -17.52 -2.74 -34.94
C GLU A 42 -17.42 -3.43 -33.57
N ILE A 43 -18.55 -3.66 -32.89
CA ILE A 43 -18.61 -4.42 -31.63
C ILE A 43 -18.27 -5.90 -31.87
N ASN A 44 -18.84 -6.50 -32.92
CA ASN A 44 -18.57 -7.89 -33.28
C ASN A 44 -17.11 -8.09 -33.70
N GLU A 45 -16.56 -7.22 -34.54
CA GLU A 45 -15.14 -7.26 -34.93
C GLU A 45 -14.22 -7.17 -33.70
N LYS A 46 -14.52 -6.25 -32.78
CA LYS A 46 -13.77 -6.12 -31.52
C LYS A 46 -13.79 -7.41 -30.68
N TYR A 47 -14.93 -8.09 -30.62
CA TYR A 47 -15.07 -9.35 -29.90
C TYR A 47 -14.29 -10.48 -30.57
N GLU A 48 -14.39 -10.60 -31.89
CA GLU A 48 -13.71 -11.64 -32.70
C GLU A 48 -12.19 -11.48 -32.68
N GLN A 49 -11.68 -10.25 -32.68
CA GLN A 49 -10.26 -9.94 -32.51
C GLN A 49 -9.73 -10.32 -31.13
N GLY A 50 -10.61 -10.61 -30.16
CA GLY A 50 -10.22 -11.00 -28.80
C GLY A 50 -9.59 -9.86 -28.01
N GLU A 51 -9.92 -8.60 -28.33
CA GLU A 51 -9.39 -7.43 -27.62
C GLU A 51 -9.71 -7.56 -26.11
N ARG A 52 -8.67 -7.58 -25.27
CA ARG A 52 -8.79 -7.77 -23.80
C ARG A 52 -9.43 -9.10 -23.38
N ARG A 53 -9.32 -10.16 -24.18
CA ARG A 53 -9.76 -11.51 -23.78
C ARG A 53 -8.87 -12.06 -22.68
N ILE A 54 -9.49 -12.57 -21.62
CA ILE A 54 -8.82 -13.25 -20.51
C ILE A 54 -8.95 -14.75 -20.75
N LEU A 55 -7.82 -15.46 -20.76
CA LEU A 55 -7.80 -16.92 -20.83
C LEU A 55 -7.77 -17.47 -19.40
N LEU A 56 -8.61 -18.48 -19.15
CA LEU A 56 -8.71 -19.14 -17.86
C LEU A 56 -8.39 -20.63 -18.03
N GLU A 57 -7.51 -21.14 -17.19
CA GLU A 57 -7.23 -22.56 -17.06
C GLU A 57 -7.75 -23.03 -15.69
N MET A 58 -8.55 -24.09 -15.67
CA MET A 58 -9.13 -24.63 -14.44
C MET A 58 -8.47 -25.97 -14.12
N ASN A 59 -7.88 -26.07 -12.93
CA ASN A 59 -7.24 -27.28 -12.44
C ASN A 59 -7.87 -27.72 -11.12
N ARG A 60 -7.75 -29.01 -10.81
CA ARG A 60 -8.21 -29.60 -9.54
C ARG A 60 -7.13 -30.54 -9.02
N GLU A 61 -6.47 -30.13 -7.95
CA GLU A 61 -5.33 -30.83 -7.38
C GLU A 61 -5.68 -31.41 -6.01
N LYS A 62 -5.20 -32.63 -5.72
CA LYS A 62 -5.36 -33.23 -4.39
C LYS A 62 -4.59 -32.41 -3.36
N LEU A 63 -5.16 -32.27 -2.17
CA LEU A 63 -4.57 -31.43 -1.13
C LEU A 63 -3.12 -31.79 -0.78
N PRO A 64 -2.71 -33.08 -0.67
CA PRO A 64 -1.32 -33.43 -0.41
C PRO A 64 -0.37 -32.99 -1.53
N SER A 65 -0.74 -33.24 -2.79
CA SER A 65 0.05 -32.85 -3.96
C SER A 65 0.16 -31.34 -4.08
N PHE A 66 -0.93 -30.61 -3.80
CA PHE A 66 -0.92 -29.16 -3.78
C PHE A 66 0.01 -28.63 -2.68
N ALA A 67 -0.08 -29.18 -1.46
CA ALA A 67 0.78 -28.80 -0.34
C ALA A 67 2.26 -29.08 -0.62
N GLU A 68 2.58 -30.20 -1.27
CA GLU A 68 3.93 -30.51 -1.72
C GLU A 68 4.41 -29.53 -2.79
N SER A 69 3.56 -29.23 -3.79
CA SER A 69 3.88 -28.28 -4.84
C SER A 69 4.15 -26.87 -4.28
N LEU A 70 3.45 -26.45 -3.21
CA LEU A 70 3.74 -25.19 -2.51
C LEU A 70 5.16 -25.11 -1.92
N ASN A 71 5.83 -26.24 -1.68
CA ASN A 71 7.21 -26.27 -1.17
C ASN A 71 8.25 -26.21 -2.30
N LYS A 72 7.84 -26.38 -3.58
CA LYS A 72 8.75 -26.30 -4.72
C LYS A 72 9.17 -24.84 -4.95
N PRO A 73 10.47 -24.59 -5.23
CA PRO A 73 10.93 -23.25 -5.55
C PRO A 73 10.21 -22.75 -6.80
N ASN A 74 9.78 -21.49 -6.79
CA ASN A 74 9.12 -20.80 -7.91
C ASN A 74 7.76 -21.35 -8.38
N TYR A 75 7.17 -22.38 -7.73
CA TYR A 75 5.87 -22.92 -8.15
C TYR A 75 4.74 -21.90 -7.91
N VAL A 76 4.53 -21.54 -6.65
CA VAL A 76 3.72 -20.39 -6.28
C VAL A 76 4.69 -19.39 -5.68
N LYS A 77 4.83 -18.21 -6.31
CA LYS A 77 5.42 -17.06 -5.64
C LYS A 77 4.49 -16.70 -4.48
N LYS A 78 4.74 -17.36 -3.35
CA LYS A 78 4.20 -16.98 -2.05
C LYS A 78 4.75 -15.59 -1.83
N ARG A 79 3.91 -14.59 -2.10
CA ARG A 79 4.24 -13.22 -1.78
C ARG A 79 4.63 -13.19 -0.29
N PRO A 80 5.74 -12.54 0.10
CA PRO A 80 6.19 -12.51 1.48
C PRO A 80 5.02 -12.19 2.42
N PHE A 81 5.03 -12.74 3.64
CA PHE A 81 3.98 -12.55 4.67
C PHE A 81 3.52 -11.09 4.82
N TYR A 82 4.43 -10.15 4.56
CA TYR A 82 4.19 -8.70 4.57
C TYR A 82 3.25 -8.19 3.48
N GLN A 83 3.02 -8.94 2.40
CA GLN A 83 2.20 -8.51 1.27
C GLN A 83 0.70 -8.86 1.40
N ARG A 84 0.34 -9.72 2.36
CA ARG A 84 -1.01 -9.81 2.96
C ARG A 84 -0.85 -10.26 4.40
N ARG A 85 -0.90 -9.30 5.32
CA ARG A 85 -0.86 -9.54 6.77
C ARG A 85 -1.92 -10.58 7.13
N ASP A 86 -1.52 -11.68 7.77
CA ASP A 86 -2.42 -12.83 7.99
C ASP A 86 -3.67 -12.41 8.76
N ARG A 87 -4.83 -12.72 8.17
CA ARG A 87 -6.15 -12.34 8.70
C ARG A 87 -6.86 -13.52 9.37
N TRP A 88 -6.49 -14.75 9.07
CA TRP A 88 -7.09 -15.94 9.65
C TRP A 88 -6.29 -16.41 10.87
N ASP A 89 -6.96 -16.35 12.02
CA ASP A 89 -6.54 -17.05 13.23
C ASP A 89 -6.58 -18.58 13.05
N ALA A 90 -6.03 -19.30 14.03
CA ALA A 90 -5.98 -20.77 14.00
C ALA A 90 -7.38 -21.39 13.92
N GLN A 91 -8.40 -20.75 14.50
CA GLN A 91 -9.78 -21.22 14.45
C GLN A 91 -10.33 -21.19 13.02
N LYS A 92 -10.21 -20.06 12.30
CA LYS A 92 -10.62 -19.96 10.90
C LYS A 92 -9.86 -20.91 9.97
N GLN A 93 -8.56 -21.08 10.20
CA GLN A 93 -7.78 -22.07 9.46
C GLN A 93 -8.30 -23.49 9.71
N SER A 94 -8.60 -23.84 10.98
CA SER A 94 -9.15 -25.14 11.36
C SER A 94 -10.52 -25.40 10.74
N ARG A 95 -11.38 -24.38 10.63
CA ARG A 95 -12.68 -24.47 9.95
C ARG A 95 -12.60 -24.76 8.46
N LEU A 96 -11.55 -24.28 7.79
CA LEU A 96 -11.31 -24.68 6.41
C LEU A 96 -10.96 -26.17 6.32
N ILE A 97 -10.11 -26.67 7.21
CA ILE A 97 -9.76 -28.09 7.26
C ILE A 97 -11.00 -28.95 7.55
N GLU A 98 -11.85 -28.52 8.49
CA GLU A 98 -13.13 -29.15 8.79
C GLU A 98 -14.04 -29.21 7.55
N SER A 99 -14.10 -28.12 6.78
CA SER A 99 -14.87 -28.06 5.53
C SER A 99 -14.40 -29.11 4.52
N PHE A 100 -13.09 -29.32 4.38
CA PHE A 100 -12.56 -30.37 3.52
C PHE A 100 -12.89 -31.77 4.05
N LEU A 101 -12.77 -32.02 5.35
CA LEU A 101 -13.14 -33.32 5.95
C LEU A 101 -14.60 -33.68 5.60
N MET A 102 -15.49 -32.71 5.75
CA MET A 102 -16.93 -32.82 5.45
C MET A 102 -17.27 -32.81 3.95
N ASN A 103 -16.29 -32.65 3.06
CA ASN A 103 -16.52 -32.49 1.62
C ASN A 103 -17.38 -31.28 1.24
N ILE A 104 -17.37 -30.21 2.05
CA ILE A 104 -18.05 -28.97 1.70
C ILE A 104 -17.30 -28.31 0.53
N PRO A 105 -18.01 -27.79 -0.49
CA PRO A 105 -17.37 -27.06 -1.59
C PRO A 105 -16.57 -25.85 -1.08
N VAL A 106 -15.26 -25.86 -1.32
CA VAL A 106 -14.37 -24.73 -1.02
C VAL A 106 -14.17 -23.88 -2.28
N PRO A 107 -14.29 -22.54 -2.19
CA PRO A 107 -14.05 -21.66 -3.33
C PRO A 107 -12.66 -21.87 -3.95
N PRO A 108 -12.55 -21.82 -5.29
CA PRO A 108 -11.28 -22.03 -5.97
C PRO A 108 -10.23 -20.99 -5.56
N LEU A 109 -8.97 -21.36 -5.67
CA LEU A 109 -7.85 -20.41 -5.59
C LEU A 109 -7.73 -19.71 -6.95
N ILE A 110 -7.54 -18.40 -6.95
CA ILE A 110 -7.34 -17.66 -8.19
C ILE A 110 -5.86 -17.31 -8.29
N LEU A 111 -5.24 -17.77 -9.36
CA LEU A 111 -3.82 -17.64 -9.62
C LEU A 111 -3.60 -16.83 -10.89
N TYR A 112 -2.48 -16.12 -10.98
CA TYR A 112 -2.02 -15.42 -12.17
C TYR A 112 -0.74 -16.09 -12.65
N LYS A 113 -0.69 -16.49 -13.92
CA LYS A 113 0.51 -17.12 -14.49
C LYS A 113 1.58 -16.06 -14.75
N THR A 114 2.74 -16.16 -14.10
CA THR A 114 3.83 -15.20 -14.29
C THR A 114 4.87 -15.68 -15.29
N SER A 115 5.13 -16.98 -15.31
CA SER A 115 6.03 -17.65 -16.25
C SER A 115 5.70 -19.15 -16.29
N TYR A 116 6.45 -19.95 -17.06
CA TYR A 116 6.22 -21.39 -17.13
C TYR A 116 6.26 -22.03 -15.73
N ASN A 117 5.14 -22.66 -15.35
CA ASN A 117 4.94 -23.31 -14.05
C ASN A 117 5.20 -22.42 -12.80
N SER A 118 5.04 -21.09 -12.95
CA SER A 118 5.14 -20.12 -11.86
C SER A 118 3.88 -19.28 -11.79
N TYR A 119 3.29 -19.26 -10.59
CA TYR A 119 2.01 -18.62 -10.33
C TYR A 119 2.10 -17.59 -9.22
N GLU A 120 1.28 -16.56 -9.31
CA GLU A 120 1.11 -15.52 -8.31
C GLU A 120 -0.32 -15.55 -7.78
N VAL A 121 -0.49 -15.52 -6.46
CA VAL A 121 -1.80 -15.67 -5.83
C VAL A 121 -2.61 -14.37 -5.95
N MET A 122 -3.75 -14.43 -6.66
CA MET A 122 -4.73 -13.33 -6.72
C MET A 122 -5.77 -13.46 -5.62
N ASP A 123 -6.31 -14.66 -5.38
CA ASP A 123 -7.23 -14.93 -4.28
C ASP A 123 -6.97 -16.30 -3.65
N GLY A 124 -7.29 -16.42 -2.36
CA GLY A 124 -7.15 -17.64 -1.60
C GLY A 124 -5.87 -17.77 -0.80
N GLN A 125 -5.09 -16.70 -0.64
CA GLN A 125 -3.86 -16.70 0.17
C GLN A 125 -4.07 -17.34 1.56
N GLN A 126 -5.15 -16.97 2.26
CA GLN A 126 -5.42 -17.52 3.60
C GLN A 126 -5.79 -19.02 3.56
N ARG A 127 -6.42 -19.48 2.46
CA ARG A 127 -6.70 -20.91 2.24
C ARG A 127 -5.41 -21.69 1.95
N ILE A 128 -4.52 -21.12 1.14
CA ILE A 128 -3.19 -21.66 0.86
C ILE A 128 -2.38 -21.79 2.16
N THR A 129 -2.32 -20.72 2.95
CA THR A 129 -1.63 -20.70 4.26
C THR A 129 -2.20 -21.76 5.20
N ALA A 130 -3.52 -21.90 5.29
CA ALA A 130 -4.17 -22.91 6.14
C ALA A 130 -3.84 -24.35 5.70
N ILE A 131 -3.90 -24.63 4.39
CA ILE A 131 -3.54 -25.95 3.82
C ILE A 131 -2.07 -26.24 4.11
N GLU A 132 -1.18 -25.29 3.83
CA GLU A 132 0.26 -25.42 4.06
C GLU A 132 0.56 -25.67 5.55
N ASN A 133 0.02 -24.84 6.44
CA ASN A 133 0.23 -24.98 7.88
C ASN A 133 -0.28 -26.31 8.41
N PHE A 134 -1.42 -26.79 7.92
CA PHE A 134 -1.97 -28.08 8.30
C PHE A 134 -1.06 -29.24 7.88
N TYR A 135 -0.69 -29.33 6.59
CA TYR A 135 0.15 -30.42 6.08
C TYR A 135 1.58 -30.39 6.62
N ASN A 136 2.10 -29.21 6.98
CA ASN A 136 3.42 -29.05 7.61
C ASN A 136 3.39 -29.14 9.15
N ASN A 137 2.29 -29.61 9.75
CA ASN A 137 2.11 -29.75 11.21
C ASN A 137 2.26 -28.44 12.03
N LYS A 138 2.11 -27.28 11.40
CA LYS A 138 2.15 -25.96 12.05
C LYS A 138 0.78 -25.51 12.59
N LEU A 139 -0.31 -26.14 12.16
CA LEU A 139 -1.66 -25.90 12.64
C LEU A 139 -2.12 -27.05 13.55
N LYS A 140 -2.45 -26.72 14.80
CA LYS A 140 -3.27 -27.58 15.68
C LYS A 140 -4.73 -27.22 15.48
N LEU A 141 -5.57 -28.20 15.20
CA LEU A 141 -7.00 -27.96 14.98
C LEU A 141 -7.67 -27.42 16.25
N THR A 142 -8.49 -26.40 16.11
CA THR A 142 -9.18 -25.74 17.23
C THR A 142 -10.49 -25.10 16.80
N GLY A 143 -11.46 -25.09 17.71
CA GLY A 143 -12.75 -24.44 17.54
C GLY A 143 -13.58 -25.07 16.43
N LEU A 144 -13.52 -26.40 16.29
CA LEU A 144 -14.29 -27.23 15.36
C LEU A 144 -15.75 -27.35 15.84
N GLU A 145 -16.74 -27.41 14.95
CA GLU A 145 -18.16 -27.62 15.34
C GLU A 145 -18.61 -29.07 15.17
N ILE A 146 -18.18 -29.71 14.09
CA ILE A 146 -18.69 -31.01 13.65
C ILE A 146 -17.75 -32.14 14.08
N TRP A 147 -16.45 -31.85 14.18
CA TRP A 147 -15.43 -32.83 14.58
C TRP A 147 -14.63 -32.38 15.82
N PRO A 148 -15.28 -32.01 16.95
CA PRO A 148 -14.58 -31.53 18.15
C PRO A 148 -13.55 -32.54 18.71
N GLU A 149 -13.71 -33.84 18.46
CA GLU A 149 -12.75 -34.88 18.85
C GLU A 149 -11.39 -34.79 18.14
N LEU A 150 -11.27 -33.98 17.10
CA LEU A 150 -10.02 -33.70 16.39
C LEU A 150 -9.28 -32.48 16.93
N GLU A 151 -9.84 -31.78 17.93
CA GLU A 151 -9.16 -30.62 18.54
C GLU A 151 -7.79 -30.99 19.14
N GLY A 152 -6.84 -30.07 19.02
CA GLY A 152 -5.46 -30.24 19.43
C GLY A 152 -4.61 -31.08 18.48
N ARG A 153 -5.21 -31.80 17.53
CA ARG A 153 -4.48 -32.65 16.56
C ARG A 153 -3.83 -31.82 15.45
N THR A 154 -2.61 -32.20 15.08
CA THR A 154 -1.95 -31.84 13.82
C THR A 154 -2.21 -32.92 12.76
N TYR A 155 -1.87 -32.66 11.49
CA TYR A 155 -2.00 -33.64 10.39
C TYR A 155 -1.35 -34.99 10.70
N GLU A 156 -0.17 -35.00 11.32
CA GLU A 156 0.55 -36.21 11.70
C GLU A 156 -0.19 -37.04 12.74
N SER A 157 -0.81 -36.38 13.71
CA SER A 157 -1.53 -37.01 14.83
C SER A 157 -2.99 -37.43 14.52
N LEU A 158 -3.42 -37.30 13.26
CA LEU A 158 -4.77 -37.70 12.86
C LEU A 158 -4.95 -39.23 12.83
N PRO A 159 -6.16 -39.74 13.16
CA PRO A 159 -6.48 -41.15 12.95
C PRO A 159 -6.31 -41.54 11.46
N ALA A 160 -5.81 -42.75 11.20
CA ALA A 160 -5.47 -43.19 9.85
C ALA A 160 -6.60 -43.00 8.82
N LYS A 161 -7.83 -43.41 9.14
CA LYS A 161 -8.98 -43.25 8.24
C LYS A 161 -9.36 -41.78 7.97
N ILE A 162 -9.15 -40.90 8.94
CA ILE A 162 -9.39 -39.45 8.78
C ILE A 162 -8.31 -38.84 7.89
N LYS A 163 -7.06 -39.26 8.08
CA LYS A 163 -5.92 -38.88 7.23
C LYS A 163 -6.15 -39.31 5.77
N ASP A 164 -6.62 -40.53 5.55
CA ASP A 164 -7.01 -41.01 4.22
C ASP A 164 -8.22 -40.25 3.65
N GLY A 165 -9.15 -39.85 4.51
CA GLY A 165 -10.29 -39.00 4.17
C GLY A 165 -9.85 -37.65 3.61
N ILE A 166 -9.05 -36.90 4.37
CA ILE A 166 -8.59 -35.56 3.96
C ILE A 166 -7.68 -35.62 2.73
N ASN A 167 -6.83 -36.65 2.61
CA ASN A 167 -5.90 -36.79 1.48
C ASN A 167 -6.60 -37.10 0.14
N ARG A 168 -7.84 -37.57 0.17
CA ARG A 168 -8.68 -37.75 -1.04
C ARG A 168 -9.36 -36.46 -1.48
N ARG A 169 -9.35 -35.41 -0.66
CA ARG A 169 -9.94 -34.10 -1.00
C ARG A 169 -9.02 -33.32 -1.93
N ALA A 170 -9.61 -32.36 -2.62
CA ALA A 170 -8.93 -31.57 -3.63
C ALA A 170 -9.35 -30.10 -3.54
N ILE A 171 -8.44 -29.22 -3.94
CA ILE A 171 -8.69 -27.79 -4.11
C ILE A 171 -8.69 -27.47 -5.61
N SER A 172 -9.64 -26.64 -6.02
CA SER A 172 -9.70 -26.15 -7.40
C SER A 172 -8.88 -24.87 -7.54
N THR A 173 -8.22 -24.69 -8.67
CA THR A 173 -7.52 -23.45 -9.02
C THR A 173 -8.04 -22.92 -10.35
N ILE A 174 -8.19 -21.61 -10.47
CA ILE A 174 -8.45 -20.91 -11.73
C ILE A 174 -7.22 -20.06 -12.01
N VAL A 175 -6.49 -20.37 -13.07
CA VAL A 175 -5.31 -19.65 -13.51
C VAL A 175 -5.71 -18.65 -14.58
N VAL A 176 -5.40 -17.38 -14.33
CA VAL A 176 -5.54 -16.28 -15.26
C VAL A 176 -4.28 -16.20 -16.12
N ILE A 177 -4.45 -16.27 -17.43
CA ILE A 177 -3.38 -16.24 -18.42
C ILE A 177 -3.56 -15.01 -19.31
N THR A 178 -2.50 -14.23 -19.46
CA THR A 178 -2.48 -12.97 -20.24
C THR A 178 -1.48 -13.00 -21.40
N GLU A 179 -1.08 -14.19 -21.85
CA GLU A 179 -0.03 -14.43 -22.86
C GLU A 179 -0.25 -13.69 -24.19
N SER A 180 -1.46 -13.17 -24.46
CA SER A 180 -1.82 -12.43 -25.66
C SER A 180 -1.57 -10.90 -25.59
N LEU A 181 -1.03 -10.37 -24.49
CA LEU A 181 -0.81 -8.92 -24.34
C LEU A 181 0.67 -8.58 -24.51
N SER A 182 0.99 -7.81 -25.56
CA SER A 182 2.34 -7.31 -25.84
C SER A 182 2.74 -6.10 -24.99
N ASP A 183 1.77 -5.39 -24.38
CA ASP A 183 1.99 -4.22 -23.54
C ASP A 183 1.89 -4.57 -22.04
N THR A 184 3.00 -4.37 -21.31
CA THR A 184 3.12 -4.61 -19.86
C THR A 184 2.11 -3.79 -19.05
N GLU A 185 1.77 -2.57 -19.46
CA GLU A 185 0.79 -1.74 -18.75
C GLU A 185 -0.63 -2.26 -18.92
N GLU A 186 -0.98 -2.75 -20.11
CA GLU A 186 -2.30 -3.35 -20.37
C GLU A 186 -2.46 -4.72 -19.68
N ALA A 187 -1.39 -5.49 -19.57
CA ALA A 187 -1.38 -6.72 -18.77
C ALA A 187 -1.63 -6.44 -17.28
N LEU A 188 -0.97 -5.43 -16.71
CA LEU A 188 -1.26 -4.96 -15.36
C LEU A 188 -2.71 -4.44 -15.23
N SER A 189 -3.24 -3.82 -16.30
CA SER A 189 -4.65 -3.45 -16.48
C SER A 189 -5.64 -4.56 -16.25
N LEU A 190 -5.46 -5.62 -17.00
CA LEU A 190 -6.37 -6.73 -16.93
C LEU A 190 -6.19 -7.51 -15.63
N LYS A 191 -4.96 -7.63 -15.11
CA LYS A 191 -4.68 -8.22 -13.80
C LYS A 191 -5.44 -7.48 -12.69
N GLN A 192 -5.39 -6.15 -12.65
CA GLN A 192 -6.14 -5.35 -11.67
C GLN A 192 -7.66 -5.54 -11.80
N LEU A 193 -8.19 -5.45 -13.03
CA LEU A 193 -9.63 -5.57 -13.25
C LEU A 193 -10.16 -6.93 -12.80
N VAL A 194 -9.44 -8.02 -13.14
CA VAL A 194 -9.77 -9.38 -12.70
C VAL A 194 -9.73 -9.47 -11.18
N PHE A 195 -8.67 -8.94 -10.57
CA PHE A 195 -8.52 -8.91 -9.12
C PHE A 195 -9.66 -8.18 -8.42
N GLU A 196 -10.01 -6.98 -8.87
CA GLU A 196 -11.10 -6.18 -8.28
C GLU A 196 -12.45 -6.90 -8.40
N ARG A 197 -12.73 -7.55 -9.54
CA ARG A 197 -13.98 -8.30 -9.74
C ARG A 197 -14.06 -9.53 -8.84
N LEU A 198 -12.95 -10.23 -8.64
CA LEU A 198 -12.89 -11.42 -7.79
C LEU A 198 -12.98 -11.11 -6.30
N ASN A 199 -12.37 -10.00 -5.86
CA ASN A 199 -12.35 -9.58 -4.44
C ASN A 199 -13.70 -9.02 -3.92
N THR A 200 -14.79 -9.15 -4.68
CA THR A 200 -16.13 -8.65 -4.27
C THR A 200 -16.90 -9.59 -3.34
N ARG A 201 -16.54 -10.88 -3.26
CA ARG A 201 -17.31 -11.90 -2.52
C ARG A 201 -16.74 -12.29 -1.13
N GLY A 202 -15.65 -11.65 -0.69
CA GLY A 202 -14.98 -11.94 0.59
C GLY A 202 -14.81 -10.71 1.48
N VAL A 203 -13.93 -10.79 2.50
CA VAL A 203 -13.54 -9.59 3.26
C VAL A 203 -12.82 -8.64 2.30
N PRO A 204 -13.37 -7.44 2.02
CA PRO A 204 -12.78 -6.54 1.04
C PRO A 204 -11.38 -6.14 1.47
N LEU A 205 -10.45 -6.18 0.51
CA LEU A 205 -9.11 -5.64 0.67
C LEU A 205 -9.18 -4.10 0.64
N SER A 206 -8.35 -3.44 1.44
CA SER A 206 -8.13 -2.01 1.33
C SER A 206 -7.47 -1.69 -0.02
N ARG A 207 -7.60 -0.44 -0.48
CA ARG A 207 -6.93 -0.01 -1.73
C ARG A 207 -5.42 -0.22 -1.66
N GLN A 208 -4.78 0.01 -0.51
CA GLN A 208 -3.36 -0.24 -0.35
C GLN A 208 -3.01 -1.73 -0.38
N GLU A 209 -3.83 -2.60 0.20
CA GLU A 209 -3.65 -4.06 0.07
C GLU A 209 -3.76 -4.51 -1.39
N ILE A 210 -4.66 -3.90 -2.16
CA ILE A 210 -4.77 -4.12 -3.61
C ILE A 210 -3.49 -3.66 -4.32
N ARG A 211 -2.99 -2.44 -4.05
CA ARG A 211 -1.75 -1.92 -4.67
C ARG A 211 -0.55 -2.79 -4.40
N ASN A 212 -0.35 -3.16 -3.13
CA ASN A 212 0.74 -4.03 -2.72
C ASN A 212 0.66 -5.41 -3.40
N CYS A 213 -0.56 -5.87 -3.69
CA CYS A 213 -0.77 -7.09 -4.48
C CYS A 213 -0.45 -6.89 -5.97
N LEU A 214 -0.84 -5.78 -6.58
CA LEU A 214 -0.74 -5.64 -8.03
C LEU A 214 0.66 -5.20 -8.49
N TYR A 215 1.31 -4.36 -7.68
CA TYR A 215 2.55 -3.68 -8.01
C TYR A 215 3.70 -4.17 -7.11
N SER A 216 3.99 -5.47 -7.17
CA SER A 216 5.14 -6.06 -6.47
C SER A 216 6.45 -5.63 -7.12
N GLY A 217 7.48 -5.35 -6.32
CA GLY A 217 8.82 -5.02 -6.79
C GLY A 217 9.61 -4.22 -5.76
N LYS A 218 10.81 -3.76 -6.14
CA LYS A 218 11.74 -3.05 -5.25
C LYS A 218 11.12 -1.83 -4.57
N PHE A 219 10.31 -1.06 -5.29
CA PHE A 219 9.62 0.10 -4.72
C PHE A 219 8.62 -0.31 -3.64
N ASN A 220 7.79 -1.32 -3.89
CA ASN A 220 6.85 -1.81 -2.88
C ASN A 220 7.56 -2.43 -1.66
N GLU A 221 8.69 -3.11 -1.87
CA GLU A 221 9.56 -3.62 -0.79
C GLU A 221 10.14 -2.48 0.05
N LEU A 222 10.57 -1.39 -0.59
CA LEU A 222 11.00 -0.18 0.11
C LEU A 222 9.87 0.40 0.98
N LEU A 223 8.65 0.52 0.46
CA LEU A 223 7.51 1.04 1.24
C LEU A 223 7.24 0.19 2.48
N LEU A 224 7.31 -1.13 2.35
CA LEU A 224 7.17 -2.07 3.48
C LEU A 224 8.29 -1.87 4.49
N LYS A 225 9.55 -1.81 4.03
CA LYS A 225 10.73 -1.56 4.87
C LYS A 225 10.60 -0.25 5.66
N LEU A 226 10.22 0.84 5.00
CA LEU A 226 10.06 2.15 5.63
C LEU A 226 8.87 2.19 6.61
N SER A 227 7.82 1.40 6.37
CA SER A 227 6.71 1.29 7.33
C SER A 227 7.11 0.63 8.66
N GLU A 228 8.22 -0.11 8.66
CA GLU A 228 8.81 -0.73 9.86
C GLU A 228 9.80 0.20 10.59
N ASN A 229 10.05 1.41 10.08
CA ASN A 229 10.91 2.40 10.73
C ASN A 229 10.38 2.69 12.16
N THR A 230 11.26 2.62 13.15
CA THR A 230 10.86 2.70 14.57
C THR A 230 10.28 4.05 14.97
N ILE A 231 10.75 5.16 14.38
CA ILE A 231 10.20 6.50 14.62
C ILE A 231 8.80 6.57 14.05
N PHE A 232 8.63 6.10 12.80
CA PHE A 232 7.34 6.05 12.13
C PHE A 232 6.33 5.19 12.90
N ALA A 233 6.71 3.96 13.25
CA ALA A 233 5.85 3.02 13.95
C ALA A 233 5.40 3.58 15.31
N LYS A 234 6.30 4.21 16.07
CA LYS A 234 5.95 4.87 17.35
C LYS A 234 4.98 6.03 17.15
N ALA A 235 5.18 6.88 16.14
CA ALA A 235 4.32 8.03 15.88
C ALA A 235 2.87 7.63 15.55
N TRP A 236 2.67 6.41 15.03
CA TRP A 236 1.37 5.85 14.63
C TRP A 236 0.83 4.78 15.58
N ASP A 237 1.42 4.64 16.78
CA ASP A 237 1.05 3.62 17.78
C ASP A 237 1.05 2.19 17.20
N ILE A 238 1.98 1.89 16.29
CA ILE A 238 2.16 0.58 15.68
C ILE A 238 3.09 -0.26 16.57
N PRO A 239 2.66 -1.44 17.05
CA PRO A 239 3.50 -2.30 17.88
C PRO A 239 4.75 -2.80 17.13
N ILE A 240 5.94 -2.59 17.71
CA ILE A 240 7.22 -2.99 17.07
C ILE A 240 7.66 -4.39 17.53
N ASN A 241 7.49 -4.69 18.82
CA ASN A 241 8.05 -5.90 19.45
C ASN A 241 7.00 -6.96 19.82
N ASP A 242 5.72 -6.72 19.52
CA ASP A 242 4.64 -7.64 19.83
C ASP A 242 3.89 -8.01 18.56
N LYS A 243 4.17 -9.20 18.04
CA LYS A 243 3.56 -9.72 16.81
C LYS A 243 2.06 -9.96 16.96
N GLU A 244 1.57 -10.27 18.16
CA GLU A 244 0.15 -10.55 18.39
C GLU A 244 -0.65 -9.24 18.47
N GLU A 245 -0.12 -8.22 19.14
CA GLU A 245 -0.73 -6.89 19.13
C GLU A 245 -0.61 -6.21 17.76
N LEU A 246 0.49 -6.42 17.04
CA LEU A 246 0.66 -5.94 15.67
C LEU A 246 -0.42 -6.51 14.73
N LYS A 247 -0.71 -7.82 14.85
CA LYS A 247 -1.82 -8.45 14.12
C LYS A 247 -3.16 -7.87 14.52
N LYS A 248 -3.36 -7.35 15.74
CA LYS A 248 -4.62 -6.71 16.17
C LYS A 248 -4.74 -5.27 15.67
N ASN A 249 -3.63 -4.56 15.49
CA ASN A 249 -3.59 -3.18 15.07
C ASN A 249 -4.29 -2.98 13.70
N ARG A 250 -5.34 -2.15 13.67
CA ARG A 250 -6.16 -1.90 12.47
C ARG A 250 -5.36 -1.19 11.36
N PHE A 251 -4.51 -0.24 11.76
CA PHE A 251 -3.70 0.57 10.85
C PHE A 251 -2.74 -0.33 10.06
N TYR A 252 -2.11 -1.26 10.78
CA TYR A 252 -1.32 -2.34 10.21
C TYR A 252 -2.18 -3.30 9.38
N LYS A 253 -3.26 -3.88 9.91
CA LYS A 253 -4.11 -4.83 9.16
C LYS A 253 -4.61 -4.33 7.78
N LYS A 254 -4.82 -3.02 7.63
CA LYS A 254 -5.32 -2.40 6.39
C LYS A 254 -4.21 -1.79 5.51
N MET A 255 -2.95 -1.94 5.90
CA MET A 255 -1.78 -1.34 5.24
C MET A 255 -1.86 0.19 5.16
N GLU A 256 -2.50 0.85 6.12
CA GLU A 256 -2.59 2.32 6.13
C GLU A 256 -1.23 2.97 6.43
N ASP A 257 -0.36 2.25 7.13
CA ASP A 257 1.06 2.58 7.33
C ASP A 257 1.82 2.62 6.00
N VAL A 258 1.71 1.57 5.18
CA VAL A 258 2.34 1.53 3.86
C VAL A 258 1.78 2.62 2.94
N GLU A 259 0.48 2.91 3.04
CA GLU A 259 -0.15 3.99 2.29
C GLU A 259 0.45 5.36 2.66
N LEU A 260 0.75 5.62 3.93
CA LEU A 260 1.39 6.89 4.34
C LEU A 260 2.80 7.06 3.78
N ILE A 261 3.59 6.00 3.73
CA ILE A 261 4.90 6.04 3.07
C ILE A 261 4.72 6.31 1.57
N LEU A 262 3.75 5.65 0.93
CA LEU A 262 3.43 5.90 -0.48
C LEU A 262 2.98 7.35 -0.72
N ARG A 263 2.13 7.91 0.16
CA ARG A 263 1.68 9.31 0.09
C ARG A 263 2.84 10.28 0.18
N PHE A 264 3.83 10.02 1.04
CA PHE A 264 5.01 10.86 1.14
C PHE A 264 5.71 11.01 -0.21
N PHE A 265 6.00 9.91 -0.91
CA PHE A 265 6.64 9.97 -2.22
C PHE A 265 5.71 10.54 -3.30
N ALA A 266 4.46 10.10 -3.32
CA ALA A 266 3.51 10.54 -4.34
C ALA A 266 3.20 12.04 -4.24
N LEU A 267 2.98 12.58 -3.05
CA LEU A 267 2.64 13.98 -2.87
C LEU A 267 3.85 14.93 -2.98
N ARG A 268 5.09 14.42 -3.02
CA ARG A 268 6.25 15.21 -3.49
C ARG A 268 6.18 15.47 -5.00
N ASP A 269 5.53 14.58 -5.76
CA ASP A 269 5.30 14.69 -7.21
C ASP A 269 3.89 15.26 -7.54
N ILE A 270 3.32 16.08 -6.65
CA ILE A 270 1.91 16.48 -6.69
C ILE A 270 1.44 17.20 -7.95
N ASP A 271 2.36 17.74 -8.75
CA ASP A 271 2.01 18.37 -10.01
C ASP A 271 1.32 17.41 -10.99
N GLN A 272 1.55 16.11 -10.85
CA GLN A 272 0.90 15.05 -11.63
C GLN A 272 -0.44 14.57 -11.05
N TYR A 273 -0.91 15.15 -9.93
CA TYR A 273 -2.14 14.75 -9.25
C TYR A 273 -3.39 15.12 -10.05
N THR A 274 -4.29 14.15 -10.22
CA THR A 274 -5.54 14.29 -10.97
C THR A 274 -6.76 13.99 -10.09
N GLY A 275 -6.97 14.82 -9.04
CA GLY A 275 -8.23 14.98 -8.30
C GLY A 275 -8.70 13.81 -7.43
N ASN A 276 -8.31 12.58 -7.73
CA ASN A 276 -8.64 11.39 -6.95
C ASN A 276 -7.37 10.75 -6.42
N LEU A 277 -7.15 10.87 -5.11
CA LEU A 277 -5.95 10.35 -4.47
C LEU A 277 -5.79 8.85 -4.61
N SER A 278 -6.86 8.08 -4.52
CA SER A 278 -6.75 6.64 -4.66
C SER A 278 -6.21 6.24 -6.05
N ASN A 279 -6.72 6.86 -7.11
CA ASN A 279 -6.25 6.61 -8.48
C ASN A 279 -4.83 7.17 -8.69
N TYR A 280 -4.51 8.31 -8.07
CA TYR A 280 -3.18 8.88 -8.16
C TYR A 280 -2.12 7.95 -7.53
N LEU A 281 -2.40 7.41 -6.34
CA LEU A 281 -1.51 6.44 -5.68
C LEU A 281 -1.38 5.13 -6.47
N ASP A 282 -2.46 4.65 -7.12
CA ASP A 282 -2.39 3.47 -8.01
C ASP A 282 -1.44 3.73 -9.19
N ASN A 283 -1.63 4.85 -9.88
CA ASN A 283 -0.79 5.25 -11.02
C ASN A 283 0.67 5.47 -10.61
N TYR A 284 0.89 6.05 -9.42
CA TYR A 284 2.23 6.26 -8.88
C TYR A 284 2.94 4.92 -8.65
N MET A 285 2.28 3.98 -7.94
CA MET A 285 2.81 2.63 -7.71
C MET A 285 3.15 1.92 -9.01
N MET A 286 2.26 1.98 -10.01
CA MET A 286 2.48 1.36 -11.31
C MET A 286 3.73 1.91 -12.00
N LYS A 287 3.80 3.24 -12.17
CA LYS A 287 4.91 3.91 -12.88
C LYS A 287 6.25 3.67 -12.20
N LYS A 288 6.31 3.77 -10.86
CA LYS A 288 7.58 3.61 -10.14
C LYS A 288 8.02 2.14 -10.08
N SER A 289 7.08 1.20 -9.95
CA SER A 289 7.42 -0.24 -9.90
C SER A 289 8.00 -0.76 -11.22
N LEU A 290 7.70 -0.11 -12.35
CA LEU A 290 8.24 -0.48 -13.66
C LEU A 290 9.61 0.15 -13.96
N ASN A 291 9.92 1.31 -13.37
CA ASN A 291 11.00 2.18 -13.87
C ASN A 291 12.14 2.46 -12.88
N PHE A 292 12.04 2.02 -11.61
CA PHE A 292 13.05 2.36 -10.60
C PHE A 292 14.28 1.46 -10.64
N SER A 293 15.46 2.10 -10.71
CA SER A 293 16.76 1.47 -10.49
C SER A 293 17.07 1.32 -8.99
N ASP A 294 18.14 0.59 -8.65
CA ASP A 294 18.57 0.45 -7.25
C ASP A 294 19.01 1.79 -6.64
N GLU A 295 19.60 2.67 -7.46
CA GLU A 295 19.99 4.02 -7.05
C GLU A 295 18.76 4.86 -6.66
N ASN A 296 17.67 4.78 -7.43
CA ASN A 296 16.42 5.47 -7.07
C ASN A 296 15.87 4.97 -5.73
N ILE A 297 15.94 3.65 -5.47
CA ILE A 297 15.46 3.06 -4.22
C ILE A 297 16.28 3.57 -3.02
N GLN A 298 17.60 3.63 -3.15
CA GLN A 298 18.47 4.14 -2.09
C GLN A 298 18.24 5.63 -1.81
N GLU A 299 18.11 6.45 -2.84
CA GLU A 299 17.81 7.88 -2.69
C GLU A 299 16.46 8.10 -1.98
N PHE A 300 15.42 7.35 -2.37
CA PHE A 300 14.11 7.44 -1.76
C PHE A 300 14.15 7.02 -0.29
N GLU A 301 14.88 5.95 0.02
CA GLU A 301 15.10 5.50 1.39
C GLU A 301 15.78 6.59 2.24
N GLN A 302 16.87 7.17 1.72
CA GLN A 302 17.62 8.22 2.41
C GLN A 302 16.76 9.45 2.69
N VAL A 303 16.04 9.94 1.67
CA VAL A 303 15.20 11.13 1.82
C VAL A 303 14.11 10.91 2.86
N PHE A 304 13.44 9.75 2.86
CA PHE A 304 12.43 9.46 3.89
C PHE A 304 13.04 9.41 5.29
N ASN A 305 14.14 8.66 5.47
CA ASN A 305 14.76 8.48 6.79
C ASN A 305 15.31 9.81 7.34
N GLN A 306 15.99 10.60 6.52
CA GLN A 306 16.47 11.93 6.92
C GLN A 306 15.31 12.85 7.31
N THR A 307 14.22 12.84 6.53
CA THR A 307 13.04 13.66 6.80
C THR A 307 12.41 13.27 8.13
N ILE A 308 12.15 11.97 8.35
CA ILE A 308 11.47 11.54 9.57
C ILE A 308 12.33 11.74 10.82
N GLU A 309 13.64 11.56 10.73
CA GLU A 309 14.58 11.86 11.81
C GLU A 309 14.57 13.35 12.15
N LEU A 310 14.62 14.24 11.13
CA LEU A 310 14.57 15.69 11.31
C LEU A 310 13.30 16.10 12.07
N VAL A 311 12.13 15.69 11.56
CA VAL A 311 10.86 16.10 12.18
C VAL A 311 10.65 15.45 13.55
N SER A 312 11.19 14.24 13.78
CA SER A 312 11.15 13.60 15.09
C SER A 312 12.00 14.34 16.11
N ASN A 313 13.19 14.84 15.72
CA ASN A 313 14.05 15.60 16.62
C ASN A 313 13.43 16.96 16.99
N ILE A 314 12.63 17.54 16.09
CA ILE A 314 11.89 18.78 16.33
C ILE A 314 10.65 18.53 17.20
N TYR A 315 9.72 17.68 16.76
CA TYR A 315 8.40 17.54 17.39
C TYR A 315 8.34 16.50 18.52
N GLN A 316 9.30 15.57 18.59
CA GLN A 316 9.42 14.56 19.64
C GLN A 316 8.10 13.81 19.90
N GLU A 317 7.57 13.82 21.12
CA GLU A 317 6.32 13.13 21.51
C GLU A 317 5.07 13.64 20.77
N GLN A 318 5.15 14.85 20.20
CA GLN A 318 4.07 15.50 19.45
C GLN A 318 4.14 15.25 17.95
N LEU A 319 5.03 14.36 17.50
CA LEU A 319 5.18 14.02 16.09
C LEU A 319 3.84 13.58 15.48
N PHE A 320 3.45 14.27 14.40
CA PHE A 320 2.20 14.13 13.65
C PHE A 320 0.90 14.40 14.44
N LYS A 321 0.98 14.93 15.66
CA LYS A 321 -0.16 15.33 16.50
C LYS A 321 -0.37 16.84 16.34
N PRO A 322 -1.42 17.32 15.66
CA PRO A 322 -1.64 18.75 15.51
C PRO A 322 -2.01 19.40 16.85
N PHE A 323 -1.63 20.67 17.03
CA PHE A 323 -2.03 21.46 18.19
C PHE A 323 -3.51 21.87 18.08
N ASP A 324 -4.24 21.82 19.19
CA ASP A 324 -5.62 22.32 19.27
C ASP A 324 -5.64 23.68 19.97
N GLY A 325 -5.92 24.73 19.18
CA GLY A 325 -5.97 26.10 19.68
C GLY A 325 -7.06 26.34 20.74
N LYS A 326 -8.13 25.54 20.77
CA LYS A 326 -9.23 25.69 21.75
C LYS A 326 -8.84 25.13 23.11
N THR A 327 -8.32 23.91 23.13
CA THR A 327 -7.93 23.23 24.37
C THR A 327 -6.50 23.56 24.80
N LYS A 328 -5.74 24.29 23.97
CA LYS A 328 -4.33 24.63 24.15
C LYS A 328 -3.45 23.41 24.44
N THR A 329 -3.77 22.29 23.81
CA THR A 329 -3.09 21.01 23.97
C THR A 329 -2.93 20.32 22.62
N TYR A 330 -1.96 19.42 22.49
CA TYR A 330 -1.82 18.59 21.30
C TYR A 330 -2.92 17.51 21.27
N LYS A 331 -3.33 17.11 20.07
CA LYS A 331 -4.21 15.94 19.91
C LYS A 331 -3.52 14.68 20.43
N SER A 332 -4.31 13.78 21.00
CA SER A 332 -3.78 12.52 21.55
C SER A 332 -3.31 11.52 20.47
N LYS A 333 -3.73 11.69 19.21
CA LYS A 333 -3.43 10.77 18.09
C LYS A 333 -2.87 11.53 16.90
N ALA A 334 -2.07 10.84 16.09
CA ALA A 334 -1.54 11.34 14.83
C ALA A 334 -2.63 11.52 13.76
N TYR A 335 -2.45 12.51 12.88
CA TYR A 335 -3.38 12.83 11.78
C TYR A 335 -2.69 12.73 10.42
N LYS A 336 -3.30 11.98 9.48
CA LYS A 336 -2.70 11.70 8.15
C LYS A 336 -2.39 12.98 7.37
N VAL A 337 -3.31 13.94 7.41
CA VAL A 337 -3.13 15.14 6.61
C VAL A 337 -2.12 16.11 7.20
N TYR A 338 -1.96 16.08 8.53
CA TYR A 338 -0.89 16.79 9.20
C TYR A 338 0.47 16.13 8.93
N TYR A 339 0.51 14.79 8.90
CA TYR A 339 1.68 14.03 8.44
C TYR A 339 2.08 14.41 7.01
N ASP A 340 1.14 14.47 6.06
CA ASP A 340 1.46 14.86 4.68
C ASP A 340 2.12 16.25 4.66
N ALA A 341 1.50 17.24 5.30
CA ALA A 341 1.99 18.61 5.33
C ALA A 341 3.41 18.70 5.94
N VAL A 342 3.61 18.10 7.12
CA VAL A 342 4.89 18.14 7.83
C VAL A 342 5.96 17.40 7.04
N MET A 343 5.73 16.14 6.66
CA MET A 343 6.77 15.34 6.00
C MET A 343 7.18 15.93 4.66
N ILE A 344 6.21 16.36 3.83
CA ILE A 344 6.53 16.88 2.50
C ILE A 344 7.30 18.19 2.61
N SER A 345 6.82 19.14 3.42
CA SER A 345 7.50 20.43 3.58
C SER A 345 8.92 20.26 4.11
N PHE A 346 9.12 19.51 5.20
CA PHE A 346 10.48 19.30 5.74
C PHE A 346 11.41 18.55 4.77
N SER A 347 10.88 17.65 3.92
CA SER A 347 11.68 17.00 2.89
C SER A 347 12.22 17.96 1.83
N ASN A 348 11.61 19.13 1.65
CA ASN A 348 12.05 20.16 0.71
C ASN A 348 13.19 21.04 1.28
N HIS A 349 13.43 21.00 2.61
CA HIS A 349 14.45 21.82 3.30
C HIS A 349 15.50 20.95 3.99
N LEU A 350 15.78 19.74 3.48
CA LEU A 350 16.83 18.86 4.02
C LEU A 350 18.24 19.47 3.93
N SER A 351 18.47 20.42 3.01
CA SER A 351 19.71 21.21 2.95
C SER A 351 19.98 22.00 4.24
N ASP A 352 18.91 22.39 4.94
CA ASP A 352 18.95 23.25 6.12
C ASP A 352 18.84 22.43 7.42
N TYR A 353 19.06 21.12 7.37
CA TYR A 353 18.85 20.19 8.49
C TYR A 353 19.40 20.71 9.82
N GLN A 354 20.68 21.11 9.85
CA GLN A 354 21.34 21.54 11.10
C GLN A 354 20.78 22.86 11.63
N GLU A 355 20.42 23.78 10.73
CA GLU A 355 19.82 25.07 11.10
C GLU A 355 18.42 24.85 11.69
N LEU A 356 17.62 23.96 11.07
CA LEU A 356 16.29 23.61 11.55
C LEU A 356 16.32 22.94 12.93
N ILE A 357 17.31 22.08 13.19
CA ILE A 357 17.51 21.49 14.51
C ILE A 357 17.89 22.55 15.55
N THR A 358 18.78 23.49 15.20
CA THR A 358 19.20 24.58 16.08
C THR A 358 18.02 25.49 16.43
N ARG A 359 17.11 25.72 15.46
CA ARG A 359 15.92 26.56 15.60
C ARG A 359 14.66 25.80 16.00
N LYS A 360 14.78 24.58 16.55
CA LYS A 360 13.61 23.73 16.85
C LYS A 360 12.53 24.41 17.70
N SER A 361 12.90 25.26 18.66
CA SER A 361 11.95 25.99 19.50
C SER A 361 11.12 26.98 18.69
N ALA A 362 11.77 27.78 17.84
CA ALA A 362 11.10 28.72 16.95
C ALA A 362 10.16 28.01 15.96
N ILE A 363 10.56 26.83 15.45
CA ILE A 363 9.67 26.01 14.61
C ILE A 363 8.43 25.56 15.38
N ILE A 364 8.57 25.10 16.62
CA ILE A 364 7.45 24.67 17.46
C ILE A 364 6.53 25.86 17.75
N ASP A 365 7.08 27.02 18.11
CA ASP A 365 6.31 28.23 18.46
C ASP A 365 5.51 28.77 17.26
N GLU A 366 6.13 28.83 16.08
CA GLU A 366 5.44 29.17 14.84
C GLU A 366 4.38 28.13 14.48
N THR A 367 4.65 26.85 14.73
CA THR A 367 3.69 25.77 14.45
C THR A 367 2.46 25.91 15.33
N ILE A 368 2.63 26.15 16.63
CA ILE A 368 1.54 26.43 17.57
C ILE A 368 0.76 27.68 17.12
N SER A 369 1.47 28.72 16.67
CA SER A 369 0.87 29.98 16.19
C SER A 369 -0.07 29.78 15.00
N LEU A 370 0.19 28.79 14.13
CA LEU A 370 -0.73 28.43 13.04
C LEU A 370 -2.13 28.04 13.55
N PHE A 371 -2.19 27.40 14.72
CA PHE A 371 -3.41 26.86 15.33
C PHE A 371 -4.06 27.77 16.37
N THR A 372 -3.35 28.78 16.89
CA THR A 372 -3.85 29.70 17.93
C THR A 372 -4.24 31.07 17.41
N GLN A 373 -3.65 31.54 16.29
CA GLN A 373 -3.98 32.85 15.75
C GLN A 373 -5.35 32.87 15.08
N ASP A 374 -6.32 33.49 15.76
CA ASP A 374 -7.55 34.03 15.18
C ASP A 374 -7.19 35.16 14.20
N SER A 375 -6.95 34.80 12.95
CA SER A 375 -7.41 35.55 11.77
C SER A 375 -7.16 37.08 11.72
N GLN A 376 -6.00 37.57 12.19
CA GLN A 376 -5.52 38.91 11.88
C GLN A 376 -4.25 38.83 11.03
N GLY A 377 -4.37 39.21 9.75
CA GLY A 377 -3.27 39.30 8.79
C GLY A 377 -3.25 38.24 7.68
N ILE A 378 -4.17 37.26 7.69
CA ILE A 378 -4.21 36.19 6.69
C ILE A 378 -5.36 36.43 5.71
N THR A 379 -5.12 36.24 4.41
CA THR A 379 -6.05 36.62 3.35
C THR A 379 -7.38 35.85 3.43
N HIS A 380 -8.42 36.33 2.74
CA HIS A 380 -9.76 35.72 2.76
C HIS A 380 -9.77 34.26 2.25
N GLN A 381 -8.77 33.86 1.43
CA GLN A 381 -8.54 32.46 1.04
C GLN A 381 -8.13 31.61 2.25
N ASP A 382 -7.20 32.08 3.06
CA ASP A 382 -6.63 31.35 4.20
C ASP A 382 -7.63 31.10 5.36
N LYS A 383 -8.65 31.96 5.50
CA LYS A 383 -9.73 31.76 6.49
C LYS A 383 -10.67 30.60 6.13
N LYS A 384 -10.89 30.34 4.84
CA LYS A 384 -11.68 29.20 4.36
C LYS A 384 -10.90 27.88 4.48
N LEU A 385 -9.58 27.98 4.40
CA LEU A 385 -8.63 26.88 4.58
C LEU A 385 -8.59 26.37 6.03
N LYS A 386 -8.52 27.22 7.07
CA LYS A 386 -8.18 26.75 8.44
C LYS A 386 -9.16 25.81 9.16
N LYS A 387 -10.47 25.79 8.87
CA LYS A 387 -11.38 24.87 9.57
C LYS A 387 -11.21 23.47 8.97
N GLY A 388 -10.67 22.53 9.74
CA GLY A 388 -10.51 21.14 9.29
C GLY A 388 -9.25 20.84 8.46
N LEU A 389 -8.44 21.84 8.11
CA LEU A 389 -7.30 21.66 7.19
C LEU A 389 -6.20 20.72 7.66
N PHE A 390 -6.03 20.53 8.95
CA PHE A 390 -5.02 19.57 9.44
C PHE A 390 -5.68 18.40 10.14
N THR A 391 -7.02 18.35 10.12
CA THR A 391 -7.82 17.36 10.83
C THR A 391 -8.79 16.57 9.94
N GLY A 392 -8.75 16.73 8.60
CA GLY A 392 -9.34 15.78 7.65
C GLY A 392 -10.29 16.34 6.58
N GLU A 393 -10.52 17.65 6.48
CA GLU A 393 -11.33 18.24 5.41
C GLU A 393 -10.44 18.58 4.20
N GLY A 394 -10.91 18.42 2.95
CA GLY A 394 -10.24 18.80 1.69
C GLY A 394 -9.27 17.74 1.12
N ASP A 395 -9.56 17.23 -0.08
CA ASP A 395 -8.78 16.20 -0.82
C ASP A 395 -8.44 16.61 -2.26
N THR A 396 -8.57 17.90 -2.59
CA THR A 396 -8.22 18.43 -3.90
C THR A 396 -6.72 18.70 -4.03
N LYS A 397 -6.24 18.89 -5.27
CA LYS A 397 -4.84 19.27 -5.53
C LYS A 397 -4.45 20.53 -4.78
N ASP A 398 -5.34 21.51 -4.79
CA ASP A 398 -5.13 22.82 -4.18
C ASP A 398 -5.11 22.72 -2.66
N ASP A 399 -5.95 21.84 -2.08
CA ASP A 399 -5.96 21.56 -0.64
C ASP A 399 -4.63 20.98 -0.14
N PHE A 400 -4.04 20.05 -0.90
CA PHE A 400 -2.73 19.50 -0.57
C PHE A 400 -1.63 20.54 -0.72
N LYS A 401 -1.59 21.24 -1.86
CA LYS A 401 -0.60 22.30 -2.12
C LYS A 401 -0.65 23.39 -1.06
N ALA A 402 -1.83 23.84 -0.68
CA ALA A 402 -1.97 24.88 0.31
C ALA A 402 -1.45 24.45 1.69
N ARG A 403 -1.68 23.20 2.11
CA ARG A 403 -1.13 22.67 3.37
C ARG A 403 0.39 22.62 3.38
N ILE A 404 0.98 22.13 2.28
CA ILE A 404 2.43 22.07 2.10
C ILE A 404 3.01 23.49 2.10
N GLN A 405 2.38 24.43 1.39
CA GLN A 405 2.81 25.83 1.34
C GLN A 405 2.75 26.53 2.69
N ILE A 406 1.77 26.23 3.55
CA ILE A 406 1.68 26.78 4.91
C ILE A 406 2.92 26.40 5.72
N PHE A 407 3.30 25.11 5.71
CA PHE A 407 4.48 24.63 6.43
C PHE A 407 5.80 25.08 5.79
N ASP A 408 5.88 25.11 4.46
CA ASP A 408 7.06 25.65 3.76
C ASP A 408 7.28 27.12 4.10
N SER A 409 6.20 27.92 4.10
CA SER A 409 6.27 29.34 4.46
C SER A 409 6.68 29.53 5.92
N LEU A 410 6.21 28.66 6.82
CA LEU A 410 6.64 28.65 8.22
C LEU A 410 8.14 28.39 8.35
N ILE A 411 8.64 27.32 7.72
CA ILE A 411 10.05 26.94 7.75
C ILE A 411 10.92 28.09 7.23
N GLN A 412 10.52 28.69 6.10
CA GLN A 412 11.23 29.81 5.49
C GLN A 412 11.23 31.08 6.36
N ARG A 413 10.14 31.36 7.11
CA ARG A 413 10.13 32.46 8.08
C ARG A 413 11.12 32.21 9.21
N VAL A 414 11.12 31.00 9.77
CA VAL A 414 12.04 30.63 10.86
C VAL A 414 13.49 30.71 10.41
N LEU A 415 13.82 30.25 9.20
CA LEU A 415 15.19 30.34 8.66
C LEU A 415 15.65 31.79 8.40
N LYS A 416 14.72 32.72 8.13
CA LYS A 416 15.01 34.14 7.87
C LYS A 416 15.09 35.00 9.14
N GLN A 417 14.65 34.51 10.29
CA GLN A 417 14.77 35.25 11.55
C GLN A 417 16.26 35.45 11.87
N SER A 418 16.67 36.65 12.27
CA SER A 418 18.03 36.88 12.75
C SER A 418 18.23 36.15 14.08
N ILE A 419 19.41 35.54 14.28
CA ILE A 419 19.80 34.86 15.52
C ILE A 419 19.87 35.86 16.67
#